data_AF-A0A814B605-F1
#
_entry.id   AF-A0A814B605-F1
#
_cell.length_a   1.000
_cell.length_b   1.000
_cell.length_c   1.000
_cell.angle_alpha   90.00
_cell.angle_beta   90.00
_cell.angle_gamma   90.00
#
_symmetry.space_group_name_H-M   'P 1'
#
loop_
_entity.id
_entity.type
_entity.pdbx_description
1 polymer ?
#
loop_
_entity_poly.entity_id
_entity_poly.type
_entity_poly.pdbx_seq_one_letter_code
_entity_poly.pdbx_strand_id
1 'polypeptide(L)'
;MGLLSIGTPLDWENTKKYADQIRKRGVRQFINIHRKIKDRKNDCLKWGDEVEFILVKFDHKNKRCELLLKANQLLPILQGPENRDEKCLTLWRPEYADYMVEGTPGAPYQHKISCFNRVEANMSLRRKQVQEILGDNEFIMSVTAFPMLGVPNFTFPSHPTTPGKGIAQSLFFCDQAIYDGHPRFHCLTRNIRERRKRKVVINVPIFVDENTPRPFIEDLTQYGDEENPNTESKLAAKPDHIYLDAVSLIISFYFDRLFFVEWIR
;
A
#
# COMPACT_ATOMS: atom_id res chain seq x y z
N MET A 1 13.53 4.76 -3.24
CA MET A 1 12.20 5.32 -2.89
C MET A 1 12.05 6.80 -3.14
N GLY A 2 10.84 7.22 -3.52
CA GLY A 2 10.50 8.61 -3.87
C GLY A 2 10.44 9.56 -2.67
N LEU A 3 10.65 10.85 -2.93
CA LEU A 3 10.57 11.92 -1.94
C LEU A 3 9.14 12.04 -1.40
N LEU A 4 8.94 11.83 -0.09
CA LEU A 4 7.71 12.12 0.63
C LEU A 4 7.86 13.43 1.40
N SER A 5 8.04 14.53 0.66
CA SER A 5 8.01 15.87 1.25
C SER A 5 6.56 16.29 1.46
N ILE A 6 6.26 16.80 2.66
CA ILE A 6 4.92 17.30 2.98
C ILE A 6 4.65 18.57 2.16
N GLY A 7 3.53 18.56 1.45
CA GLY A 7 3.00 19.70 0.71
C GLY A 7 1.49 19.58 0.56
N THR A 8 0.85 20.62 0.02
CA THR A 8 -0.61 20.62 -0.18
C THR A 8 -0.95 19.91 -1.50
N PRO A 9 -1.57 18.72 -1.48
CA PRO A 9 -1.98 18.05 -2.71
C PRO A 9 -3.14 18.80 -3.38
N LEU A 10 -3.17 18.78 -4.70
CA LEU A 10 -4.28 19.30 -5.49
C LEU A 10 -5.35 18.21 -5.68
N ASP A 11 -6.62 18.60 -5.66
CA ASP A 11 -7.73 17.76 -6.14
C ASP A 11 -7.61 17.48 -7.66
N TRP A 12 -8.47 16.63 -8.18
CA TRP A 12 -8.41 16.23 -9.59
C TRP A 12 -8.63 17.40 -10.55
N GLU A 13 -9.63 18.25 -10.30
CA GLU A 13 -9.97 19.36 -11.19
C GLU A 13 -8.85 20.39 -11.30
N ASN A 14 -8.14 20.66 -10.19
CA ASN A 14 -6.97 21.52 -10.20
C ASN A 14 -5.74 20.81 -10.77
N THR A 15 -5.50 19.53 -10.44
CA THR A 15 -4.40 18.74 -11.00
C THR A 15 -4.48 18.69 -12.53
N LYS A 16 -5.67 18.49 -13.07
CA LYS A 16 -5.93 18.37 -14.52
C LYS A 16 -5.48 19.62 -15.29
N LYS A 17 -5.64 20.82 -14.72
CA LYS A 17 -5.21 22.09 -15.34
C LYS A 17 -3.70 22.16 -15.58
N TYR A 18 -2.91 21.49 -14.74
CA TYR A 18 -1.46 21.48 -14.82
C TYR A 18 -0.87 20.22 -15.45
N ALA A 19 -1.68 19.20 -15.76
CA ALA A 19 -1.22 17.89 -16.22
C ALA A 19 -0.24 17.97 -17.41
N ASP A 20 -0.55 18.80 -18.41
CA ASP A 20 0.33 19.00 -19.58
C ASP A 20 1.64 19.68 -19.24
N GLN A 21 1.58 20.69 -18.36
CA GLN A 21 2.77 21.39 -17.89
C GLN A 21 3.66 20.45 -17.06
N ILE A 22 3.07 19.62 -16.19
CA ILE A 22 3.79 18.62 -15.39
C ILE A 22 4.48 17.62 -16.32
N ARG A 23 3.78 17.07 -17.33
CA ARG A 23 4.37 16.17 -18.33
C ARG A 23 5.53 16.82 -19.06
N LYS A 24 5.36 18.06 -19.55
CA LYS A 24 6.41 18.80 -20.26
C LYS A 24 7.64 19.08 -19.38
N ARG A 25 7.44 19.47 -18.12
CA ARG A 25 8.52 19.68 -17.14
C ARG A 25 9.23 18.37 -16.80
N GLY A 26 8.48 17.28 -16.60
CA GLY A 26 9.03 15.95 -16.34
C GLY A 26 9.91 15.45 -17.48
N VAL A 27 9.46 15.58 -18.74
CA VAL A 27 10.28 15.24 -19.92
C VAL A 27 11.56 16.09 -19.96
N ARG A 28 11.48 17.39 -19.66
CA ARG A 28 12.67 18.25 -19.61
C ARG A 28 13.65 17.83 -18.52
N GLN A 29 13.15 17.51 -17.32
CA GLN A 29 13.98 16.98 -16.22
C GLN A 29 14.64 15.66 -16.62
N PHE A 30 13.89 14.74 -17.22
CA PHE A 30 14.42 13.47 -17.74
C PHE A 30 15.55 13.71 -18.75
N ILE A 31 15.34 14.56 -19.75
CA ILE A 31 16.38 14.89 -20.75
C ILE A 31 17.62 15.49 -20.09
N ASN A 32 17.45 16.39 -19.11
CA ASN A 32 18.57 17.00 -18.40
C ASN A 32 19.37 15.97 -17.60
N ILE A 33 18.68 15.09 -16.87
CA ILE A 33 19.31 13.99 -16.12
C ILE A 33 20.07 13.08 -17.09
N HIS A 34 19.41 12.63 -18.16
CA HIS A 34 20.02 11.79 -19.18
C HIS A 34 21.28 12.43 -19.75
N ARG A 35 21.23 13.69 -20.18
CA ARG A 35 22.41 14.41 -20.71
C ARG A 35 23.55 14.49 -19.69
N LYS A 36 23.23 14.65 -18.40
CA LYS A 36 24.23 14.75 -17.32
C LYS A 36 24.94 13.42 -17.06
N ILE A 37 24.24 12.28 -17.19
CA ILE A 37 24.76 10.98 -16.73
C ILE A 37 24.94 9.94 -17.85
N LYS A 38 24.54 10.21 -19.10
CA LYS A 38 24.57 9.23 -20.20
C LYS A 38 25.95 8.65 -20.51
N ASP A 39 27.02 9.41 -20.26
CA ASP A 39 28.39 9.00 -20.54
C ASP A 39 29.12 8.52 -19.28
N ARG A 40 28.39 8.36 -18.17
CA ARG A 40 28.92 7.82 -16.90
C ARG A 40 29.37 6.37 -17.12
N LYS A 41 30.54 6.04 -16.59
CA LYS A 41 31.17 4.72 -16.68
C LYS A 41 31.76 4.33 -15.33
N ASN A 42 32.09 3.06 -15.17
CA ASN A 42 32.76 2.49 -13.99
C ASN A 42 31.93 2.60 -12.70
N ASP A 43 30.60 2.49 -12.81
CA ASP A 43 29.76 2.38 -11.63
C ASP A 43 29.88 1.01 -10.98
N CYS A 44 29.97 1.01 -9.65
CA CYS A 44 29.94 -0.21 -8.87
C CYS A 44 28.49 -0.70 -8.77
N LEU A 45 28.26 -1.98 -9.10
CA LEU A 45 26.96 -2.61 -8.89
C LEU A 45 26.58 -2.51 -7.41
N LYS A 46 25.48 -1.82 -7.17
CA LYS A 46 24.83 -1.68 -5.88
C LYS A 46 23.39 -2.13 -6.03
N TRP A 47 22.89 -2.80 -5.01
CA TRP A 47 21.56 -3.38 -5.05
C TRP A 47 20.96 -3.43 -3.65
N GLY A 48 19.66 -3.66 -3.56
CA GLY A 48 18.94 -3.74 -2.31
C GLY A 48 17.58 -4.38 -2.54
N ASP A 49 16.90 -4.63 -1.43
CA ASP A 49 15.56 -5.21 -1.40
C ASP A 49 14.59 -4.25 -0.68
N GLU A 50 13.36 -4.17 -1.16
CA GLU A 50 12.23 -3.53 -0.48
C GLU A 50 11.23 -4.61 -0.08
N VAL A 51 10.92 -4.66 1.20
CA VAL A 51 9.98 -5.63 1.77
C VAL A 51 8.89 -4.85 2.44
N GLU A 52 7.68 -4.96 1.89
CA GLU A 52 6.47 -4.46 2.53
C GLU A 52 6.05 -5.41 3.66
N PHE A 53 5.31 -4.94 4.64
CA PHE A 53 4.82 -5.78 5.72
C PHE A 53 3.41 -5.37 6.08
N ILE A 54 2.64 -6.36 6.55
CA ILE A 54 1.30 -6.16 7.09
C ILE A 54 1.36 -6.37 8.60
N LEU A 55 0.76 -5.45 9.34
CA LEU A 55 0.54 -5.52 10.78
C LEU A 55 -0.80 -6.20 11.04
N VAL A 56 -0.81 -7.21 11.90
CA VAL A 56 -2.03 -7.94 12.27
C VAL A 56 -2.20 -8.00 13.78
N LYS A 57 -3.44 -8.16 14.22
CA LYS A 57 -3.79 -8.47 15.60
C LYS A 57 -4.56 -9.78 15.65
N PHE A 58 -4.13 -10.69 16.51
CA PHE A 58 -4.85 -11.92 16.81
C PHE A 58 -5.73 -11.74 18.03
N ASP A 59 -7.00 -12.09 17.88
CA ASP A 59 -7.91 -12.35 18.98
C ASP A 59 -8.05 -13.87 19.12
N HIS A 60 -7.20 -14.45 19.97
CA HIS A 60 -7.19 -15.88 20.22
C HIS A 60 -8.48 -16.39 20.86
N LYS A 61 -9.20 -15.53 21.62
CA LYS A 61 -10.44 -15.91 22.29
C LYS A 61 -11.57 -16.08 21.28
N ASN A 62 -11.73 -15.11 20.37
CA ASN A 62 -12.77 -15.14 19.35
C ASN A 62 -12.32 -15.81 18.04
N LYS A 63 -11.07 -16.30 17.98
CA LYS A 63 -10.45 -16.92 16.80
C LYS A 63 -10.49 -16.00 15.57
N ARG A 64 -10.18 -14.72 15.77
CA ARG A 64 -10.15 -13.70 14.72
C ARG A 64 -8.73 -13.17 14.49
N CYS A 65 -8.47 -12.77 13.26
CA CYS A 65 -7.28 -12.04 12.87
C CYS A 65 -7.73 -10.79 12.10
N GLU A 66 -7.22 -9.63 12.49
CA GLU A 66 -7.61 -8.33 11.95
C GLU A 66 -6.35 -7.54 11.55
N LEU A 67 -6.48 -6.64 10.59
CA LEU A 67 -5.40 -5.73 10.17
C LEU A 67 -5.23 -4.61 11.20
N LEU A 68 -4.03 -4.49 11.76
CA LEU A 68 -3.72 -3.57 12.84
C LEU A 68 -3.37 -2.18 12.30
N LEU A 69 -4.25 -1.19 12.53
CA LEU A 69 -4.05 0.21 12.12
C LEU A 69 -3.10 0.92 13.10
N LYS A 70 -1.79 0.83 12.84
CA LYS A 70 -0.75 1.31 13.77
C LYS A 70 0.48 1.90 13.09
N ALA A 71 0.55 1.92 11.76
CA ALA A 71 1.70 2.46 11.03
C ALA A 71 1.98 3.91 11.40
N ASN A 72 0.95 4.74 11.59
CA ASN A 72 1.10 6.15 12.00
C ASN A 72 1.81 6.32 13.37
N GLN A 73 1.64 5.36 14.29
CA GLN A 73 2.33 5.38 15.59
C GLN A 73 3.72 4.74 15.50
N LEU A 74 3.86 3.71 14.67
CA LEU A 74 5.06 2.87 14.56
C LEU A 74 6.17 3.55 13.75
N LEU A 75 5.82 4.20 12.63
CA LEU A 75 6.79 4.81 11.71
C LEU A 75 7.63 5.92 12.34
N PRO A 76 7.08 6.87 13.14
CA PRO A 76 7.90 7.88 13.81
C PRO A 76 8.99 7.30 14.72
N ILE A 77 8.72 6.16 15.37
CA ILE A 77 9.69 5.46 16.23
C ILE A 77 10.79 4.84 15.36
N LEU A 78 10.39 4.11 14.31
CA LEU A 78 11.31 3.42 13.39
C LEU A 78 12.19 4.38 12.58
N GLN A 79 11.66 5.55 12.21
CA GLN A 79 12.37 6.59 11.49
C GLN A 79 13.20 7.50 12.41
N GLY A 80 13.00 7.40 13.74
CA GLY A 80 13.68 8.22 14.73
C GLY A 80 15.21 8.26 14.57
N PRO A 81 15.90 7.12 14.44
CA PRO A 81 17.35 7.09 14.19
C PRO A 81 17.76 7.82 12.91
N GLU A 82 17.04 7.60 11.80
CA GLU A 82 17.31 8.27 10.52
C GLU A 82 17.11 9.79 10.63
N ASN A 83 16.03 10.23 11.29
CA ASN A 83 15.72 11.63 11.51
C ASN A 83 16.73 12.36 12.42
N ARG A 84 17.54 11.62 13.17
CA ARG A 84 18.65 12.13 13.98
C ARG A 84 20.01 11.98 13.28
N ASP A 85 20.01 11.67 11.98
CA ASP A 85 21.20 11.42 11.16
C ASP A 85 22.09 10.30 11.70
N GLU A 86 21.51 9.33 12.43
CA GLU A 86 22.24 8.17 12.93
C GLU A 86 22.46 7.14 11.81
N LYS A 87 23.56 6.38 11.92
CA LYS A 87 23.83 5.29 10.98
C LYS A 87 22.82 4.16 11.18
N CYS A 88 21.86 4.09 10.27
CA CYS A 88 20.82 3.06 10.28
C CYS A 88 21.28 1.78 9.58
N LEU A 89 20.95 0.61 10.14
CA LEU A 89 21.12 -0.68 9.47
C LEU A 89 19.91 -1.04 8.59
N THR A 90 18.80 -0.33 8.76
CA THR A 90 17.49 -0.56 8.17
C THR A 90 16.80 0.79 8.00
N LEU A 91 16.04 0.99 6.93
CA LEU A 91 15.23 2.20 6.71
C LEU A 91 13.77 1.80 6.59
N TRP A 92 12.87 2.71 7.00
CA TRP A 92 11.44 2.46 7.09
C TRP A 92 10.63 3.55 6.41
N ARG A 93 9.64 3.19 5.60
CA ARG A 93 8.77 4.13 4.90
C ARG A 93 7.29 3.77 5.07
N PRO A 94 6.40 4.79 5.03
CA PRO A 94 4.97 4.52 4.96
C PRO A 94 4.61 3.88 3.63
N GLU A 95 3.62 3.00 3.68
CA GLU A 95 2.92 2.48 2.51
C GLU A 95 1.48 2.99 2.48
N TYR A 96 0.72 2.56 1.47
CA TYR A 96 -0.65 3.03 1.25
C TYR A 96 -1.58 2.89 2.48
N ALA A 97 -1.50 1.77 3.19
CA ALA A 97 -2.42 1.44 4.28
C ALA A 97 -1.80 1.66 5.66
N ASP A 98 -2.62 2.02 6.65
CA ASP A 98 -2.17 2.24 8.04
C ASP A 98 -1.83 0.94 8.79
N TYR A 99 -2.12 -0.21 8.18
CA TYR A 99 -1.62 -1.51 8.62
C TYR A 99 -0.37 -1.97 7.87
N MET A 100 0.27 -1.10 7.08
CA MET A 100 1.47 -1.44 6.31
C MET A 100 2.67 -0.60 6.67
N VAL A 101 3.85 -1.24 6.58
CA VAL A 101 5.15 -0.56 6.64
C VAL A 101 6.10 -1.20 5.63
N GLU A 102 6.95 -0.39 4.99
CA GLU A 102 8.00 -0.89 4.10
C GLU A 102 9.37 -0.75 4.73
N GLY A 103 10.15 -1.84 4.71
CA GLY A 103 11.51 -1.88 5.22
C GLY A 103 12.54 -2.17 4.13
N THR A 104 13.66 -1.44 4.15
CA THR A 104 14.82 -1.63 3.25
C THR A 104 16.12 -1.70 4.06
N PRO A 105 17.24 -2.18 3.49
CA PRO A 105 18.54 -2.10 4.16
C PRO A 105 18.99 -0.64 4.32
N GLY A 106 19.69 -0.34 5.42
CA GLY A 106 20.24 0.97 5.77
C GLY A 106 21.16 1.60 4.72
N ALA A 107 21.79 0.76 3.91
CA ALA A 107 22.60 1.13 2.78
C ALA A 107 22.52 0.03 1.72
N PRO A 108 22.69 0.36 0.42
CA PRO A 108 22.70 -0.65 -0.63
C PRO A 108 23.84 -1.66 -0.41
N TYR A 109 23.55 -2.92 -0.70
CA TYR A 109 24.53 -3.98 -0.79
C TYR A 109 25.53 -3.69 -1.92
N GLN A 110 26.74 -4.24 -1.79
CA GLN A 110 27.80 -4.09 -2.78
C GLN A 110 27.77 -5.24 -3.78
N HIS A 111 28.54 -5.11 -4.86
CA HIS A 111 28.70 -6.09 -5.94
C HIS A 111 29.29 -7.45 -5.53
N LYS A 112 29.76 -7.61 -4.30
CA LYS A 112 30.42 -8.85 -3.85
C LYS A 112 29.38 -9.91 -3.53
N ILE A 113 29.63 -11.15 -3.95
CA ILE A 113 28.77 -12.30 -3.65
C ILE A 113 28.61 -12.50 -2.12
N SER A 114 29.61 -12.15 -1.32
CA SER A 114 29.51 -12.23 0.14
C SER A 114 28.41 -11.33 0.74
N CYS A 115 27.90 -10.34 -0.01
CA CYS A 115 26.77 -9.53 0.43
C CYS A 115 25.44 -10.30 0.44
N PHE A 116 25.29 -11.38 -0.32
CA PHE A 116 24.07 -12.22 -0.28
C PHE A 116 23.85 -12.82 1.12
N ASN A 117 24.92 -13.19 1.82
CA ASN A 117 24.85 -13.74 3.19
C ASN A 117 24.33 -12.73 4.23
N ARG A 118 24.12 -11.46 3.86
CA ARG A 118 23.62 -10.41 4.76
C ARG A 118 22.15 -10.09 4.56
N VAL A 119 21.54 -10.52 3.45
CA VAL A 119 20.16 -10.16 3.09
C VAL A 119 19.19 -10.69 4.12
N GLU A 120 19.22 -12.00 4.36
CA GLU A 120 18.31 -12.67 5.31
C GLU A 120 18.49 -12.13 6.74
N ALA A 121 19.74 -11.91 7.17
CA ALA A 121 20.03 -11.32 8.47
C ALA A 121 19.44 -9.89 8.59
N ASN A 122 19.49 -9.10 7.53
CA ASN A 122 18.90 -7.76 7.49
C ASN A 122 17.37 -7.79 7.46
N MET A 123 16.76 -8.70 6.68
CA MET A 123 15.31 -8.93 6.68
C MET A 123 14.81 -9.37 8.07
N SER A 124 15.55 -10.28 8.71
CA SER A 124 15.25 -10.76 10.07
C SER A 124 15.36 -9.63 11.09
N LEU A 125 16.37 -8.77 10.98
CA LEU A 125 16.51 -7.57 11.82
C LEU A 125 15.32 -6.61 11.64
N ARG A 126 14.87 -6.37 10.40
CA ARG A 126 13.69 -5.54 10.12
C ARG A 126 12.45 -6.09 10.82
N ARG A 127 12.18 -7.39 10.67
CA ARG A 127 11.03 -8.03 11.34
C ARG A 127 11.14 -7.90 12.87
N LYS A 128 12.32 -8.14 13.42
CA LYS A 128 12.57 -8.04 14.87
C LYS A 128 12.31 -6.63 15.41
N GLN A 129 12.83 -5.59 14.75
CA GLN A 129 12.65 -4.20 15.18
C GLN A 129 11.18 -3.80 15.28
N VAL A 130 10.36 -4.20 14.30
CA VAL A 130 8.92 -3.91 14.36
C VAL A 130 8.26 -4.73 15.46
N GLN A 131 8.57 -6.02 15.54
CA GLN A 131 7.97 -6.92 16.52
C GLN A 131 8.25 -6.52 17.98
N GLU A 132 9.41 -5.89 18.25
CA GLU A 132 9.77 -5.35 19.58
C GLU A 132 8.93 -4.14 20.00
N ILE A 133 8.32 -3.42 19.05
CA ILE A 133 7.46 -2.26 19.30
C ILE A 133 5.97 -2.68 19.39
N LEU A 134 5.61 -3.77 18.72
CA LEU A 134 4.25 -4.31 18.73
C LEU A 134 3.88 -4.85 20.10
N GLY A 135 2.59 -4.72 20.45
CA GLY A 135 2.06 -5.19 21.72
C GLY A 135 1.70 -6.68 21.72
N ASP A 136 1.04 -7.10 22.78
CA ASP A 136 0.57 -8.48 22.90
C ASP A 136 -0.42 -8.84 21.79
N ASN A 137 -0.19 -10.03 21.20
CA ASN A 137 -0.95 -10.59 20.09
C ASN A 137 -0.93 -9.72 18.82
N GLU A 138 0.00 -8.78 18.70
CA GLU A 138 0.23 -7.98 17.49
C GLU A 138 1.47 -8.49 16.78
N PHE A 139 1.38 -8.71 15.46
CA PHE A 139 2.47 -9.32 14.70
C PHE A 139 2.70 -8.63 13.37
N ILE A 140 3.96 -8.67 12.94
CA ILE A 140 4.39 -8.26 11.61
C ILE A 140 4.49 -9.48 10.68
N MET A 141 3.74 -9.46 9.59
CA MET A 141 3.66 -10.55 8.62
C MET A 141 4.07 -10.10 7.21
N SER A 142 4.60 -11.03 6.43
CA SER A 142 4.92 -10.84 5.01
C SER A 142 3.95 -11.68 4.19
N VAL A 143 2.75 -11.16 3.97
CA VAL A 143 1.65 -11.88 3.29
C VAL A 143 1.18 -11.04 2.12
N THR A 144 1.25 -11.58 0.90
CA THR A 144 0.86 -10.89 -0.34
C THR A 144 -0.55 -10.33 -0.28
N ALA A 145 -1.53 -11.13 0.13
CA ALA A 145 -2.92 -10.71 0.23
C ALA A 145 -3.50 -11.16 1.57
N PHE A 146 -4.00 -10.21 2.35
CA PHE A 146 -4.72 -10.56 3.59
C PHE A 146 -6.08 -11.16 3.22
N PRO A 147 -6.37 -12.43 3.57
CA PRO A 147 -7.56 -13.12 3.06
C PRO A 147 -8.90 -12.47 3.43
N MET A 148 -8.94 -11.79 4.57
CA MET A 148 -10.17 -11.17 5.09
C MET A 148 -10.28 -9.68 4.72
N LEU A 149 -9.44 -9.18 3.81
CA LEU A 149 -9.44 -7.78 3.41
C LEU A 149 -10.79 -7.37 2.81
N GLY A 150 -11.42 -6.34 3.37
CA GLY A 150 -12.73 -5.85 2.91
C GLY A 150 -13.94 -6.60 3.48
N VAL A 151 -13.74 -7.66 4.26
CA VAL A 151 -14.81 -8.31 5.03
C VAL A 151 -15.21 -7.42 6.21
N PRO A 152 -16.49 -7.37 6.64
CA PRO A 152 -16.89 -6.55 7.78
C PRO A 152 -16.00 -6.77 9.02
N ASN A 153 -15.54 -5.68 9.63
CA ASN A 153 -14.61 -5.68 10.77
C ASN A 153 -13.25 -6.31 10.46
N PHE A 154 -12.69 -6.12 9.25
CA PHE A 154 -11.35 -6.63 8.91
C PHE A 154 -10.19 -5.89 9.59
N THR A 155 -10.43 -4.74 10.23
CA THR A 155 -9.39 -3.92 10.89
C THR A 155 -9.51 -3.91 12.40
N PHE A 156 -8.39 -3.64 13.07
CA PHE A 156 -8.32 -3.30 14.48
C PHE A 156 -7.64 -1.94 14.69
N PRO A 157 -8.32 -0.96 15.33
CA PRO A 157 -9.74 -0.99 15.71
C PRO A 157 -10.66 -1.12 14.49
N SER A 158 -11.88 -1.62 14.71
CA SER A 158 -12.87 -1.76 13.64
C SER A 158 -13.46 -0.39 13.30
N HIS A 159 -13.64 -0.15 12.00
CA HIS A 159 -14.26 1.06 11.48
C HIS A 159 -15.34 0.72 10.44
N PRO A 160 -16.45 1.47 10.42
CA PRO A 160 -17.47 1.29 9.40
C PRO A 160 -16.95 1.76 8.03
N THR A 161 -17.45 1.12 6.97
CA THR A 161 -17.29 1.64 5.60
C THR A 161 -18.23 2.81 5.38
N THR A 162 -17.93 3.65 4.39
CA THR A 162 -18.77 4.80 4.04
C THR A 162 -19.16 4.79 2.56
N PRO A 163 -20.04 3.85 2.12
CA PRO A 163 -20.57 3.84 0.75
C PRO A 163 -21.06 5.23 0.31
N GLY A 164 -20.62 5.68 -0.86
CA GLY A 164 -21.03 6.97 -1.45
C GLY A 164 -20.51 8.23 -0.73
N LYS A 165 -19.75 8.10 0.37
CA LYS A 165 -19.19 9.23 1.14
C LYS A 165 -17.71 9.01 1.46
N GLY A 166 -16.99 10.08 1.77
CA GLY A 166 -15.57 9.99 2.09
C GLY A 166 -14.67 9.87 0.85
N ILE A 167 -13.50 9.26 1.04
CA ILE A 167 -12.36 9.28 0.14
C ILE A 167 -12.49 8.13 -0.87
N ALA A 168 -12.51 6.90 -0.39
CA ALA A 168 -12.65 5.70 -1.22
C ALA A 168 -14.09 5.48 -1.70
N GLN A 169 -15.08 5.84 -0.87
CA GLN A 169 -16.52 5.59 -1.11
C GLN A 169 -16.86 4.10 -1.34
N SER A 170 -15.99 3.22 -0.80
CA SER A 170 -16.05 1.77 -1.00
C SER A 170 -17.15 1.11 -0.16
N LEU A 171 -17.72 0.03 -0.68
CA LEU A 171 -18.58 -0.88 0.09
C LEU A 171 -17.81 -1.65 1.16
N PHE A 172 -16.54 -1.96 0.89
CA PHE A 172 -15.76 -2.95 1.63
C PHE A 172 -14.60 -2.35 2.44
N PHE A 173 -14.04 -1.22 1.99
CA PHE A 173 -12.83 -0.64 2.58
C PHE A 173 -13.13 0.67 3.32
N CYS A 174 -12.74 0.75 4.60
CA CYS A 174 -12.90 1.94 5.43
C CYS A 174 -11.77 2.95 5.16
N ASP A 175 -12.09 4.25 5.15
CA ASP A 175 -11.09 5.30 4.89
C ASP A 175 -10.00 5.36 5.97
N GLN A 176 -10.30 4.94 7.20
CA GLN A 176 -9.34 4.87 8.32
C GLN A 176 -8.21 3.87 8.08
N ALA A 177 -8.42 2.90 7.20
CA ALA A 177 -7.37 1.96 6.83
C ALA A 177 -6.35 2.55 5.84
N ILE A 178 -6.62 3.73 5.25
CA ILE A 178 -5.65 4.48 4.44
C ILE A 178 -4.69 5.21 5.39
N TYR A 179 -3.39 5.14 5.12
CA TYR A 179 -2.38 5.79 5.96
C TYR A 179 -2.58 7.31 6.01
N ASP A 180 -2.90 7.81 7.20
CA ASP A 180 -3.22 9.23 7.42
C ASP A 180 -1.98 10.11 7.63
N GLY A 181 -0.83 9.51 7.98
CA GLY A 181 0.41 10.25 8.25
C GLY A 181 1.04 10.93 7.01
N HIS A 182 0.47 10.75 5.81
CA HIS A 182 0.90 11.49 4.63
C HIS A 182 -0.29 11.76 3.66
N PRO A 183 -0.55 13.02 3.24
CA PRO A 183 -1.76 13.38 2.48
C PRO A 183 -1.80 12.83 1.05
N ARG A 184 -0.71 12.20 0.60
CA ARG A 184 -0.57 11.58 -0.74
C ARG A 184 -1.57 10.45 -0.94
N PHE A 185 -1.78 9.60 0.05
CA PHE A 185 -2.56 8.38 -0.12
C PHE A 185 -4.06 8.71 -0.26
N HIS A 186 -4.57 9.57 0.62
CA HIS A 186 -5.92 10.15 0.49
C HIS A 186 -6.15 10.86 -0.85
N CYS A 187 -5.19 11.71 -1.27
CA CYS A 187 -5.26 12.41 -2.54
C CYS A 187 -5.28 11.44 -3.74
N LEU A 188 -4.41 10.43 -3.73
CA LEU A 188 -4.32 9.43 -4.80
C LEU A 188 -5.66 8.72 -4.98
N THR A 189 -6.24 8.20 -3.90
CA THR A 189 -7.51 7.47 -3.91
C THR A 189 -8.65 8.32 -4.43
N ARG A 190 -8.77 9.56 -3.92
CA ARG A 190 -9.78 10.52 -4.37
C ARG A 190 -9.61 10.86 -5.86
N ASN A 191 -8.40 11.24 -6.27
CA ASN A 191 -8.15 11.72 -7.63
C ASN A 191 -8.31 10.61 -8.68
N ILE A 192 -7.99 9.34 -8.35
CA ILE A 192 -8.25 8.21 -9.24
C ILE A 192 -9.75 8.07 -9.48
N ARG A 193 -10.57 8.08 -8.42
CA ARG A 193 -12.03 7.97 -8.50
C ARG A 193 -12.63 9.14 -9.27
N GLU A 194 -12.26 10.37 -8.93
CA GLU A 194 -12.76 11.59 -9.59
C GLU A 194 -12.38 11.63 -11.08
N ARG A 195 -11.13 11.28 -11.42
CA ARG A 195 -10.70 11.16 -12.82
C ARG A 195 -11.52 10.14 -13.61
N ARG A 196 -11.82 8.99 -12.99
CA ARG A 196 -12.62 7.93 -13.61
C ARG A 196 -14.11 8.26 -13.66
N LYS A 197 -14.57 9.22 -12.84
CA LYS A 197 -15.98 9.56 -12.59
C LYS A 197 -16.81 8.39 -12.04
N ARG A 198 -16.14 7.38 -11.50
CA ARG A 198 -16.70 6.15 -10.93
C ARG A 198 -15.62 5.47 -10.09
N LYS A 199 -16.02 4.56 -9.20
CA LYS A 199 -15.11 3.73 -8.42
C LYS A 199 -14.21 2.87 -9.31
N VAL A 200 -13.14 2.35 -8.73
CA VAL A 200 -12.40 1.27 -9.37
C VAL A 200 -13.28 0.03 -9.34
N VAL A 201 -13.16 -0.81 -10.36
CA VAL A 201 -13.99 -2.02 -10.49
C VAL A 201 -13.04 -3.16 -10.80
N ILE A 202 -13.06 -4.18 -9.96
CA ILE A 202 -12.28 -5.39 -10.11
C ILE A 202 -13.26 -6.55 -9.93
N ASN A 203 -13.21 -7.50 -10.85
CA ASN A 203 -14.00 -8.73 -10.78
C ASN A 203 -13.00 -9.88 -10.83
N VAL A 204 -12.83 -10.58 -9.72
CA VAL A 204 -11.94 -11.74 -9.61
C VAL A 204 -12.77 -13.01 -9.77
N PRO A 205 -12.48 -13.91 -10.72
CA PRO A 205 -13.24 -15.14 -10.87
C PRO A 205 -13.28 -15.93 -9.56
N ILE A 206 -14.46 -16.35 -9.14
CA ILE A 206 -14.61 -17.13 -7.91
C ILE A 206 -14.09 -18.56 -8.11
N PHE A 207 -13.44 -19.12 -7.09
CA PHE A 207 -13.18 -20.56 -7.07
C PHE A 207 -14.51 -21.30 -6.91
N VAL A 208 -14.77 -22.27 -7.79
CA VAL A 208 -15.99 -23.05 -7.72
C VAL A 208 -15.71 -24.40 -7.07
N ASP A 209 -16.25 -24.55 -5.88
CA ASP A 209 -16.34 -25.81 -5.16
C ASP A 209 -17.74 -26.45 -5.33
N GLU A 210 -17.95 -27.64 -4.77
CA GLU A 210 -19.22 -28.37 -4.80
C GLU A 210 -20.42 -27.53 -4.33
N ASN A 211 -20.19 -26.66 -3.35
CA ASN A 211 -21.23 -25.83 -2.72
C ASN A 211 -21.21 -24.36 -3.16
N THR A 212 -20.36 -23.95 -4.11
CA THR A 212 -20.36 -22.58 -4.62
C THR A 212 -21.62 -22.36 -5.47
N PRO A 213 -22.49 -21.38 -5.14
CA PRO A 213 -23.69 -21.09 -5.94
C PRO A 213 -23.36 -20.84 -7.41
N ARG A 214 -24.24 -21.26 -8.32
CA ARG A 214 -24.10 -21.02 -9.76
C ARG A 214 -25.43 -20.54 -10.38
N PRO A 215 -25.49 -19.29 -10.87
CA PRO A 215 -24.43 -18.29 -10.80
C PRO A 215 -24.18 -17.85 -9.35
N PHE A 216 -22.92 -17.56 -9.01
CA PHE A 216 -22.61 -16.81 -7.80
C PHE A 216 -22.96 -15.35 -8.05
N ILE A 217 -23.92 -14.84 -7.27
CA ILE A 217 -24.35 -13.44 -7.29
C ILE A 217 -24.29 -12.96 -5.84
N GLU A 218 -23.40 -12.02 -5.58
CA GLU A 218 -23.24 -11.43 -4.26
C GLU A 218 -24.31 -10.38 -4.01
N ASP A 219 -24.99 -10.45 -2.86
CA ASP A 219 -25.93 -9.42 -2.43
C ASP A 219 -25.16 -8.22 -1.85
N LEU A 220 -24.98 -7.18 -2.65
CA LEU A 220 -24.23 -5.99 -2.24
C LEU A 220 -24.99 -5.10 -1.24
N THR A 221 -26.29 -5.31 -1.05
CA THR A 221 -27.08 -4.48 -0.10
C THR A 221 -26.66 -4.70 1.34
N GLN A 222 -26.15 -5.90 1.67
CA GLN A 222 -25.60 -6.22 2.99
C GLN A 222 -24.38 -5.36 3.36
N TYR A 223 -23.70 -4.78 2.37
CA TYR A 223 -22.54 -3.91 2.55
C TYR A 223 -22.88 -2.41 2.42
N GLY A 224 -24.18 -2.07 2.45
CA GLY A 224 -24.66 -0.70 2.41
C GLY A 224 -24.81 -0.12 1.01
N ASP A 225 -24.85 -0.95 -0.04
CA ASP A 225 -25.33 -0.52 -1.36
C ASP A 225 -26.85 -0.31 -1.33
N GLU A 226 -27.37 0.62 -2.14
CA GLU A 226 -28.81 0.91 -2.17
C GLU A 226 -29.60 -0.27 -2.76
N GLU A 227 -30.87 -0.45 -2.37
CA GLU A 227 -31.75 -1.50 -2.93
C GLU A 227 -31.98 -1.34 -4.44
N ASN A 228 -31.88 -0.11 -4.95
CA ASN A 228 -31.98 0.21 -6.38
C ASN A 228 -31.10 -0.73 -7.24
N PRO A 229 -31.64 -1.38 -8.30
CA PRO A 229 -30.84 -2.27 -9.14
C PRO A 229 -29.83 -1.54 -10.03
N ASN A 230 -29.97 -0.23 -10.23
CA ASN A 230 -29.12 0.57 -11.11
C ASN A 230 -27.98 1.29 -10.37
N THR A 231 -27.56 0.78 -9.21
CA THR A 231 -26.38 1.32 -8.52
C THR A 231 -25.12 1.03 -9.34
N GLU A 232 -24.10 1.88 -9.17
CA GLU A 232 -22.81 1.69 -9.84
C GLU A 232 -22.22 0.30 -9.56
N SER A 233 -22.32 -0.16 -8.30
CA SER A 233 -21.76 -1.43 -7.85
C SER A 233 -22.46 -2.63 -8.49
N LYS A 234 -23.80 -2.66 -8.49
CA LYS A 234 -24.59 -3.75 -9.08
C LYS A 234 -24.42 -3.86 -10.60
N LEU A 235 -24.32 -2.72 -11.29
CA LEU A 235 -24.07 -2.70 -12.74
C LEU A 235 -22.63 -3.12 -13.10
N ALA A 236 -21.69 -2.95 -12.17
CA ALA A 236 -20.27 -3.27 -12.37
C ALA A 236 -19.89 -4.71 -11.97
N ALA A 237 -20.61 -5.30 -11.01
CA ALA A 237 -20.41 -6.67 -10.56
C ALA A 237 -20.78 -7.66 -11.66
N LYS A 238 -20.01 -8.75 -11.76
CA LYS A 238 -20.24 -9.84 -12.72
C LYS A 238 -20.67 -11.10 -11.99
N PRO A 239 -21.60 -11.91 -12.55
CA PRO A 239 -21.85 -13.26 -12.07
C PRO A 239 -20.54 -14.07 -12.01
N ASP A 240 -20.43 -14.96 -11.03
CA ASP A 240 -19.27 -15.86 -10.84
C ASP A 240 -17.94 -15.12 -10.56
N HIS A 241 -18.00 -13.89 -10.06
CA HIS A 241 -16.83 -13.11 -9.65
C HIS A 241 -17.02 -12.50 -8.26
N ILE A 242 -15.92 -12.40 -7.52
CA ILE A 242 -15.79 -11.55 -6.34
C ILE A 242 -15.65 -10.11 -6.82
N TYR A 243 -16.51 -9.22 -6.33
CA TYR A 243 -16.50 -7.80 -6.70
C TYR A 243 -15.70 -6.97 -5.69
N LEU A 244 -14.78 -6.14 -6.18
CA LEU A 244 -13.99 -5.22 -5.35
C LEU A 244 -14.02 -3.82 -5.97
N ASP A 245 -14.16 -2.78 -5.13
CA ASP A 245 -14.50 -1.42 -5.60
C ASP A 245 -13.53 -0.31 -5.17
N ALA A 246 -12.38 -0.66 -4.58
CA ALA A 246 -11.42 0.31 -4.07
C ALA A 246 -10.00 0.06 -4.58
N VAL A 247 -9.26 1.16 -4.81
CA VAL A 247 -7.82 1.13 -5.08
C VAL A 247 -7.06 0.42 -3.95
N SER A 248 -7.50 0.64 -2.71
CA SER A 248 -6.92 0.02 -1.51
C SER A 248 -6.87 -1.50 -1.57
N LEU A 249 -7.86 -2.13 -2.22
CA LEU A 249 -7.98 -3.59 -2.34
C LEU A 249 -7.00 -4.16 -3.38
N ILE A 250 -6.21 -3.32 -4.06
CA ILE A 250 -5.11 -3.69 -4.96
C ILE A 250 -3.77 -3.25 -4.39
N ILE A 251 -3.66 -1.98 -3.97
CA ILE A 251 -2.36 -1.40 -3.59
C ILE A 251 -1.89 -1.93 -2.24
N SER A 252 -2.80 -2.42 -1.40
CA SER A 252 -2.42 -2.97 -0.08
C SER A 252 -1.92 -4.41 -0.13
N PHE A 253 -1.52 -4.90 -1.30
CA PHE A 253 -0.87 -6.19 -1.42
C PHE A 253 0.62 -6.05 -1.15
N TYR A 254 1.19 -7.04 -0.45
CA TYR A 254 2.62 -7.12 -0.22
C TYR A 254 3.35 -7.55 -1.50
N PHE A 255 4.40 -6.80 -1.82
CA PHE A 255 5.38 -7.15 -2.83
C PHE A 255 6.79 -7.20 -2.23
N ASP A 256 7.56 -8.23 -2.60
CA ASP A 256 9.01 -8.22 -2.46
C ASP A 256 9.60 -7.63 -3.74
N ARG A 257 10.35 -6.52 -3.63
CA ARG A 257 10.97 -5.85 -4.77
C ARG A 257 12.49 -5.90 -4.62
N LEU A 258 13.15 -6.54 -5.58
CA LEU A 258 14.60 -6.40 -5.76
C LEU A 258 14.88 -5.19 -6.65
N PHE A 259 15.76 -4.30 -6.19
CA PHE A 259 16.18 -3.16 -6.98
C PHE A 259 17.70 -3.11 -7.12
N PHE A 260 18.14 -2.69 -8.31
CA PHE A 260 19.53 -2.36 -8.59
C PHE A 260 19.65 -0.84 -8.58
N VAL A 261 20.43 -0.28 -7.66
CA VAL A 261 20.61 1.19 -7.58
C VAL A 261 21.98 1.53 -8.14
N GLU A 262 21.99 2.30 -9.21
CA GLU A 262 23.15 3.13 -9.51
C GLU A 262 23.06 4.40 -8.65
N TRP A 263 23.86 4.47 -7.58
CA TRP A 263 23.80 5.60 -6.66
C TRP A 263 24.33 6.85 -7.36
N ILE A 264 23.44 7.84 -7.54
CA ILE A 264 23.81 9.18 -7.97
C ILE A 264 24.39 9.90 -6.75
N ARG A 265 25.73 10.00 -6.68
CA ARG A 265 26.36 11.06 -5.87
C ARG A 265 26.25 12.38 -6.61
#